data_AF-A0A2W6Z706-F1
#
_entry.id   AF-A0A2W6Z706-F1
#
_cell.length_a   1.000
_cell.length_b   1.000
_cell.length_c   1.000
_cell.angle_alpha   90.00
_cell.angle_beta   90.00
_cell.angle_gamma   90.00
#
_symmetry.space_group_name_H-M   'P 1'
#
loop_
_entity.id
_entity.type
_entity.pdbx_description
1 polymer ?
#
loop_
_entity_poly.entity_id
_entity_poly.type
_entity_poly.pdbx_seq_one_letter_code
_entity_poly.pdbx_strand_id
1 'polypeptide(L)' 'MATNRKRLNLDLSLEAYELLQRLAEESGKNMTEVLRTGLALYGIAQDEKQKGRSLGVVKDDQVVKELVLP' A
#
# COMPACT_ATOMS: atom_id res chain seq x y z
N MET A 1 25.05 -11.78 -1.00
CA MET A 1 23.98 -12.79 -0.86
C MET A 1 22.95 -12.54 -1.95
N ALA A 2 22.60 -13.55 -2.74
CA ALA A 2 21.59 -13.39 -3.77
C ALA A 2 20.22 -13.15 -3.11
N THR A 3 19.69 -11.93 -3.21
CA THR A 3 18.30 -11.66 -2.82
C THR A 3 17.39 -12.49 -3.73
N ASN A 4 16.69 -13.47 -3.16
CA ASN A 4 15.73 -14.31 -3.88
C ASN A 4 14.53 -13.45 -4.31
N ARG A 5 14.68 -12.73 -5.42
CA ARG A 5 13.66 -11.82 -5.97
C ARG A 5 12.86 -12.57 -7.04
N LYS A 6 11.54 -12.54 -6.93
CA LYS A 6 10.62 -12.98 -7.98
C LYS A 6 10.16 -11.75 -8.78
N ARG A 7 10.11 -11.88 -10.10
CA ARG A 7 9.52 -10.85 -10.97
C ARG A 7 8.01 -11.04 -10.99
N LEU A 8 7.29 -9.92 -10.91
CA LEU A 8 5.84 -9.88 -10.98
C LEU A 8 5.46 -9.06 -12.22
N ASN A 9 4.61 -9.61 -13.06
CA ASN A 9 3.95 -8.88 -14.13
C ASN A 9 2.51 -8.62 -13.68
N LEU A 10 1.99 -7.44 -13.96
CA LEU A 10 0.68 -6.98 -13.52
C LEU A 10 -0.11 -6.46 -14.71
N ASP A 11 -1.34 -6.93 -14.85
CA ASP A 11 -2.34 -6.31 -15.70
C ASP A 11 -3.18 -5.37 -14.82
N LEU A 12 -3.20 -4.09 -15.17
CA LEU A 12 -3.93 -3.05 -14.44
C LEU A 12 -4.99 -2.44 -15.36
N SER A 13 -6.11 -2.02 -14.78
CA SER A 13 -7.01 -1.10 -15.49
C SER A 13 -6.29 0.23 -15.72
N LEU A 14 -6.77 1.01 -16.70
CA LEU A 14 -6.20 2.32 -17.00
C LEU A 14 -6.20 3.22 -15.74
N GLU A 15 -7.30 3.23 -15.00
CA GLU A 15 -7.47 4.06 -13.80
C GLU A 15 -6.49 3.67 -12.70
N ALA A 16 -6.24 2.36 -12.52
CA ALA A 16 -5.29 1.86 -11.55
C ALA A 16 -3.85 2.20 -11.94
N TYR A 17 -3.52 2.11 -13.23
CA TYR A 17 -2.22 2.51 -13.76
C TYR A 17 -1.96 4.01 -13.56
N GLU A 18 -2.93 4.86 -13.93
CA GLU A 18 -2.83 6.32 -13.76
C GLU A 18 -2.70 6.72 -12.28
N LEU A 19 -3.44 6.05 -11.38
CA LEU A 19 -3.26 6.22 -9.94
C LEU A 19 -1.85 5.85 -9.49
N LEU A 20 -1.32 4.70 -9.92
CA LEU A 20 0.03 4.27 -9.58
C LEU A 20 1.09 5.26 -10.08
N GLN A 21 0.92 5.76 -11.30
CA GLN A 21 1.81 6.76 -11.88
C GLN A 21 1.81 8.06 -11.07
N ARG A 22 0.63 8.62 -10.79
CA ARG A 22 0.50 9.83 -9.99
C ARG A 22 1.11 9.69 -8.60
N LEU A 23 0.86 8.56 -7.92
CA LEU A 23 1.45 8.30 -6.60
C LEU A 23 2.98 8.21 -6.64
N ALA A 24 3.54 7.65 -7.72
CA ALA A 24 4.98 7.59 -7.91
C ALA A 24 5.57 8.99 -8.09
N GLU A 25 4.96 9.81 -8.96
CA GLU A 25 5.37 11.20 -9.22
C GLU A 25 5.27 12.07 -7.96
N GLU A 26 4.13 12.08 -7.27
CA GLU A 26 3.90 12.88 -6.05
C GLU A 26 4.83 12.50 -4.90
N SER A 27 5.25 11.23 -4.82
CA SER A 27 6.14 10.76 -3.75
C SER A 27 7.63 10.75 -4.13
N GLY A 28 7.99 11.15 -5.35
CA GLY A 28 9.36 11.09 -5.86
C GLY A 28 9.94 9.67 -5.95
N LYS A 29 9.08 8.66 -6.04
CA LYS A 29 9.43 7.23 -6.10
C LYS A 29 9.15 6.67 -7.48
N ASN A 30 9.71 5.50 -7.81
CA ASN A 30 9.24 4.75 -8.97
C ASN A 30 8.02 3.88 -8.64
N MET A 31 7.28 3.46 -9.68
CA MET A 31 6.08 2.63 -9.52
C MET A 31 6.33 1.32 -8.74
N THR A 32 7.52 0.71 -8.89
CA THR A 32 7.84 -0.52 -8.16
C THR A 32 8.00 -0.27 -6.66
N GLU A 33 8.57 0.87 -6.27
CA GLU A 33 8.67 1.28 -4.87
C GLU A 33 7.30 1.57 -4.26
N VAL A 34 6.40 2.21 -5.01
CA VAL A 34 5.02 2.44 -4.58
C VAL A 34 4.29 1.10 -4.40
N LEU A 35 4.38 0.18 -5.35
CA LEU A 35 3.79 -1.16 -5.24
C LEU A 35 4.34 -1.94 -4.04
N ARG A 36 5.66 -1.91 -3.80
CA ARG A 36 6.25 -2.54 -2.61
C ARG A 36 5.74 -1.92 -1.31
N THR A 37 5.58 -0.59 -1.28
CA THR A 37 5.01 0.12 -0.14
C THR A 37 3.56 -0.31 0.10
N GLY A 38 2.74 -0.37 -0.96
CA GLY A 38 1.36 -0.85 -0.88
C GLY A 38 1.26 -2.27 -0.35
N LEU A 39 2.11 -3.19 -0.83
CA LEU A 39 2.17 -4.56 -0.33
C LEU A 39 2.53 -4.63 1.17
N ALA A 40 3.49 -3.81 1.63
CA ALA A 40 3.86 -3.74 3.04
C ALA A 40 2.71 -3.22 3.92
N LEU A 41 2.03 -2.16 3.47
CA LEU A 41 0.86 -1.62 4.16
C LEU A 41 -0.28 -2.63 4.26
N TYR A 42 -0.53 -3.40 3.20
CA TYR A 42 -1.51 -4.49 3.22
C TYR A 42 -1.16 -5.58 4.23
N GLY A 43 0.13 -5.94 4.35
CA GLY A 43 0.61 -6.87 5.37
C GLY A 43 0.33 -6.39 6.79
N ILE A 44 0.69 -5.13 7.10
CA ILE A 44 0.43 -4.52 8.42
C ILE A 44 -1.08 -4.53 8.73
N ALA A 45 -1.90 -4.18 7.74
CA ALA A 45 -3.35 -4.16 7.89
C ALA A 45 -3.94 -5.54 8.24
N GLN A 46 -3.44 -6.60 7.59
CA GLN A 46 -3.84 -7.97 7.90
C GLN A 46 -3.38 -8.41 9.29
N ASP A 47 -2.14 -8.08 9.68
CA ASP A 47 -1.60 -8.44 10.99
C ASP A 47 -2.38 -7.78 12.14
N GLU A 48 -2.74 -6.50 12.00
CA GLU A 48 -3.54 -5.81 13.01
C GLU A 48 -4.98 -6.33 13.04
N LYS A 49 -5.58 -6.65 11.89
CA LYS A 49 -6.91 -7.29 11.81
C LYS A 49 -6.94 -8.60 12.58
N GLN A 50 -5.91 -9.44 12.47
CA GLN A 50 -5.79 -10.70 13.23
C GLN A 50 -5.70 -10.48 14.75
N LYS A 51 -5.23 -9.31 15.19
CA LYS A 51 -5.17 -8.91 16.60
C LYS A 51 -6.45 -8.23 17.09
N GLY A 52 -7.50 -8.17 16.27
CA GLY A 52 -8.75 -7.48 16.59
C GLY A 52 -8.63 -5.95 16.55
N ARG A 53 -7.64 -5.41 15.83
CA ARG A 53 -7.41 -3.97 15.66
C ARG A 53 -7.67 -3.56 14.22
N SER A 54 -7.82 -2.26 13.99
CA SER A 54 -7.95 -1.68 12.65
C SER A 54 -6.90 -0.61 12.39
N LEU A 55 -6.67 -0.33 11.11
CA LEU A 55 -5.84 0.80 10.69
C LEU A 55 -6.72 2.04 10.51
N GLY A 56 -6.18 3.21 10.84
CA GLY A 56 -6.86 4.48 10.62
C GLY A 56 -5.91 5.64 10.35
N VAL A 57 -6.46 6.70 9.76
CA VAL A 57 -5.82 8.01 9.66
C VAL A 57 -6.08 8.75 10.96
N VAL A 58 -5.02 9.24 11.60
CA VAL A 58 -5.08 9.95 12.88
C VAL A 58 -4.81 11.43 12.68
N LYS A 59 -5.60 12.29 13.32
CA LYS A 59 -5.38 13.73 13.44
C LYS A 59 -5.64 14.14 14.88
N ASP A 60 -4.67 14.82 15.50
CA ASP A 60 -4.77 15.30 16.89
C ASP A 60 -5.20 14.19 17.88
N ASP A 61 -4.56 13.01 17.77
CA ASP A 61 -4.86 11.78 18.53
C ASP A 61 -6.26 11.18 18.33
N GLN A 62 -7.03 11.68 17.38
CA GLN A 62 -8.33 11.12 16.99
C GLN A 62 -8.25 10.39 15.66
N VAL A 63 -8.87 9.21 15.59
CA VAL A 63 -9.07 8.51 14.32
C VAL A 63 -10.13 9.25 13.51
N VAL A 64 -9.71 9.85 12.39
CA VAL A 64 -10.60 10.61 11.50
C VAL A 64 -11.09 9.78 10.31
N LYS A 65 -10.44 8.65 10.03
CA LYS A 65 -10.87 7.71 9.00
C LYS A 65 -10.36 6.32 9.32
N GLU A 66 -11.23 5.33 9.25
CA GLU A 66 -10.85 3.92 9.35
C GLU A 66 -10.60 3.34 7.96
N LEU A 67 -9.56 2.52 7.84
CA LEU A 67 -9.21 1.78 6.63
C LEU A 67 -9.87 0.41 6.69
N VAL A 68 -10.93 0.22 5.92
CA VAL A 68 -11.60 -1.08 5.78
C VAL A 68 -10.97 -1.83 4.61
N LEU A 69 -10.30 -2.94 4.91
CA LEU A 69 -9.92 -3.91 3.88
C LEU A 69 -11.13 -4.79 3.55
N PRO A 70 -11.55 -4.90 2.27
CA PRO A 70 -12.58 -5.85 1.86
C PRO A 70 -12.15 -7.30 2.13
#